data_AF-A0A498QQJ2-F1
#
_entry.id   AF-A0A498QQJ2-F1
#
_cell.length_a   1.000
_cell.length_b   1.000
_cell.length_c   1.000
_cell.angle_alpha   90.00
_cell.angle_beta   90.00
_cell.angle_gamma   90.00
#
_symmetry.space_group_name_H-M   'P 1'
#
loop_
_entity.id
_entity.type
_entity.pdbx_description
1 polymer ?
#
loop_
_entity_poly.entity_id
_entity_poly.type
_entity_poly.pdbx_seq_one_letter_code
_entity_poly.pdbx_strand_id
1 'polypeptide(L)'
;MGFMSPELPDVDPATWQTLPRATRLQIVTRHWVEHGFGTPYAAYLLYLFKIGVYIAAPAAIISLTPGLGGLGHIADWWSQPIVYQKVIIFTLLFEVMGFGCGSGPLTGRFLPPVGGFLYWLRPKTIRLPAWPDKVPFTGGDSRTVVDVVLYAVVLAGGAWALVSPGHGGPVTGAGDVGLIDPVLVIPTIVALALLGLRDKTIFLAARGEHYWLKLFVFFFPFTDQIAAFKLIMLALWWGAATSKLNHHFPYVVSVMTSNNALLRSRLFNWLKHLLYLDPVNDLRPSWLPKLMAHVGGTTAEFLVPGVLVFAADGHPWRWFLIGFMVIFHLNILSNLPMGVPLEWNVFFIFSLFYLFGHYGAIQATDLQSPLLLAIVIAAVAVAVAGNLFPEKISFLPAMRYYAGNWATSVWCFRPGAEDKLEANVVKSSALVVNQVTRLYGADRAEIMMDKTAAFRAMHTHGRALNGLVSRAVGGEVDETDYSVREGELIAGPLVGWNFGEGHLHNEQLLAAVQRRCNFEEGDIRVVILEGQPIHVQKQWYRIVDAKAGVLEAGYVEVKDMLSRQPWPESGDQFPVHVTTQRAAPGAP
;
A
#
# COMPACT_ATOMS: atom_id res chain seq x y z
N MET A 1 -17.93 5.05 -20.89
CA MET A 1 -16.60 5.57 -20.49
C MET A 1 -15.94 6.39 -21.57
N GLY A 2 -15.62 7.65 -21.25
CA GLY A 2 -14.81 8.52 -22.09
C GLY A 2 -13.31 8.27 -21.92
N PHE A 3 -12.51 8.83 -22.83
CA PHE A 3 -11.04 8.73 -22.76
C PHE A 3 -10.46 9.45 -21.53
N MET A 4 -10.96 10.66 -21.24
CA MET A 4 -10.55 11.51 -20.12
C MET A 4 -11.58 11.58 -18.98
N SER A 5 -12.85 11.30 -19.28
CA SER A 5 -13.96 11.43 -18.33
C SER A 5 -14.17 10.12 -17.56
N PRO A 6 -14.29 10.18 -16.22
CA PRO A 6 -14.64 9.01 -15.42
C PRO A 6 -16.08 8.54 -15.68
N GLU A 7 -16.36 7.27 -15.39
CA GLU A 7 -17.71 6.74 -15.30
C GLU A 7 -18.27 6.94 -13.89
N LEU A 8 -19.29 7.78 -13.79
CA LEU A 8 -19.97 8.09 -12.55
C LEU A 8 -21.40 7.50 -12.57
N PRO A 9 -22.03 7.27 -11.40
CA PRO A 9 -23.43 6.90 -11.32
C PRO A 9 -24.32 7.90 -12.05
N ASP A 10 -25.47 7.42 -12.54
CA ASP A 10 -26.49 8.26 -13.16
C ASP A 10 -27.27 9.02 -12.10
N VAL A 11 -26.70 10.14 -11.65
CA VAL A 11 -27.23 11.04 -10.63
C VAL A 11 -27.00 12.49 -11.04
N ASP A 12 -27.83 13.39 -10.53
CA ASP A 12 -27.62 14.83 -10.69
C ASP A 12 -26.46 15.31 -9.77
N PRO A 13 -25.34 15.79 -10.33
CA PRO A 13 -24.22 16.26 -9.53
C PRO A 13 -24.56 17.46 -8.63
N ALA A 14 -25.49 18.34 -9.06
CA ALA A 14 -25.82 19.56 -8.33
C ALA A 14 -26.54 19.28 -7.01
N THR A 15 -27.32 18.20 -6.96
CA THR A 15 -28.07 17.78 -5.77
C THR A 15 -27.41 16.64 -5.01
N TRP A 16 -26.26 16.15 -5.47
CA TRP A 16 -25.57 15.00 -4.87
C TRP A 16 -25.32 15.18 -3.38
N GLN A 17 -24.76 16.33 -2.97
CA GLN A 17 -24.41 16.61 -1.58
C GLN A 17 -25.61 16.81 -0.66
N THR A 18 -26.80 17.09 -1.21
CA THR A 18 -28.03 17.21 -0.39
C THR A 18 -28.60 15.85 0.01
N LEU A 19 -28.17 14.77 -0.63
CA LEU A 19 -28.59 13.41 -0.26
C LEU A 19 -27.91 12.97 1.04
N PRO A 20 -28.60 12.21 1.91
CA PRO A 20 -27.97 11.59 3.08
C PRO A 20 -26.76 10.74 2.68
N ARG A 21 -25.69 10.77 3.49
CA ARG A 21 -24.46 10.03 3.23
C ARG A 21 -24.70 8.54 3.01
N ALA A 22 -25.61 7.93 3.76
CA ALA A 22 -25.99 6.52 3.58
C ALA A 22 -26.55 6.24 2.18
N THR A 23 -27.43 7.10 1.67
CA THR A 23 -27.97 7.01 0.31
C THR A 23 -26.88 7.17 -0.74
N ARG A 24 -25.98 8.15 -0.56
CA ARG A 24 -24.84 8.35 -1.44
C ARG A 24 -23.97 7.10 -1.52
N LEU A 25 -23.56 6.54 -0.36
CA LEU A 25 -22.80 5.29 -0.26
C LEU A 25 -23.50 4.12 -0.95
N GLN A 26 -24.80 3.95 -0.76
CA GLN A 26 -25.56 2.90 -1.42
C GLN A 26 -25.48 3.01 -2.96
N ILE A 27 -25.67 4.22 -3.50
CA ILE A 27 -25.55 4.48 -4.95
C ILE A 27 -24.14 4.17 -5.46
N VAL A 28 -23.10 4.72 -4.84
CA VAL A 28 -21.72 4.54 -5.35
C VAL A 28 -21.19 3.11 -5.19
N THR A 29 -21.61 2.39 -4.15
CA THR A 29 -21.22 0.98 -3.94
C THR A 29 -21.93 0.03 -4.91
N ARG A 30 -23.22 0.25 -5.21
CA ARG A 30 -23.92 -0.46 -6.29
C ARG A 30 -23.28 -0.19 -7.65
N HIS A 31 -22.96 1.07 -7.94
CA HIS A 31 -22.25 1.41 -9.16
C HIS A 31 -20.87 0.74 -9.25
N TRP A 32 -20.17 0.56 -8.13
CA TRP A 32 -18.88 -0.14 -8.11
C TRP A 32 -18.96 -1.58 -8.61
N VAL A 33 -20.06 -2.29 -8.30
CA VAL A 33 -20.24 -3.71 -8.68
C VAL A 33 -19.91 -3.92 -10.16
N GLU A 34 -20.45 -3.05 -11.02
CA GLU A 34 -20.28 -3.14 -12.48
C GLU A 34 -19.09 -2.33 -13.01
N HIS A 35 -18.83 -1.16 -12.44
CA HIS A 35 -17.90 -0.19 -13.04
C HIS A 35 -16.58 -0.03 -12.28
N GLY A 36 -16.44 -0.66 -11.11
CA GLY A 36 -15.35 -0.41 -10.17
C GLY A 36 -15.24 1.07 -9.82
N PHE A 37 -14.01 1.56 -9.71
CA PHE A 37 -13.74 2.98 -9.49
C PHE A 37 -14.25 3.88 -10.64
N GLY A 38 -14.53 3.35 -11.83
CA GLY A 38 -14.97 4.15 -12.97
C GLY A 38 -13.86 4.99 -13.59
N THR A 39 -12.62 4.55 -13.43
CA THR A 39 -11.41 5.23 -13.91
C THR A 39 -11.43 5.45 -15.43
N PRO A 40 -10.99 6.61 -15.94
CA PRO A 40 -10.89 6.88 -17.38
C PRO A 40 -9.76 6.09 -18.06
N TYR A 41 -9.86 5.87 -19.38
CA TYR A 41 -8.84 5.14 -20.17
C TYR A 41 -7.44 5.76 -20.06
N ALA A 42 -7.33 7.09 -20.04
CA ALA A 42 -6.07 7.79 -19.92
C ALA A 42 -5.26 7.39 -18.68
N ALA A 43 -5.92 7.18 -17.53
CA ALA A 43 -5.22 6.76 -16.31
C ALA A 43 -4.66 5.34 -16.44
N TYR A 44 -5.35 4.44 -17.13
CA TYR A 44 -4.84 3.08 -17.38
C TYR A 44 -3.65 3.07 -18.32
N LEU A 45 -3.68 3.89 -19.38
CA LEU A 45 -2.52 4.07 -20.26
C LEU A 45 -1.33 4.66 -19.50
N LEU A 46 -1.56 5.58 -18.56
CA LEU A 46 -0.51 6.10 -17.69
C LEU A 46 0.16 4.97 -16.88
N TYR A 47 -0.60 4.05 -16.31
CA TYR A 47 -0.01 2.92 -15.57
C TYR A 47 0.69 1.89 -16.46
N LEU A 48 0.19 1.64 -17.66
CA LEU A 48 0.90 0.80 -18.63
C LEU A 48 2.22 1.45 -19.07
N PHE A 49 2.21 2.76 -19.34
CA PHE A 49 3.41 3.52 -19.65
C PHE A 49 4.40 3.48 -18.48
N LYS A 50 3.92 3.67 -17.24
CA LYS A 50 4.72 3.57 -16.02
C LYS A 50 5.41 2.20 -15.88
N ILE A 51 4.69 1.10 -16.11
CA ILE A 51 5.28 -0.26 -16.14
C ILE A 51 6.34 -0.35 -17.24
N GLY A 52 6.05 0.16 -18.44
CA GLY A 52 7.01 0.20 -19.55
C GLY A 52 8.30 0.94 -19.18
N VAL A 53 8.19 2.09 -18.53
CA VAL A 53 9.34 2.85 -18.01
C VAL A 53 10.08 2.08 -16.94
N TYR A 54 9.37 1.45 -16.00
CA TYR A 54 9.96 0.63 -14.95
C TYR A 54 10.76 -0.58 -15.49
N ILE A 55 10.39 -1.12 -16.66
CA ILE A 55 11.15 -2.19 -17.33
C ILE A 55 12.30 -1.62 -18.16
N ALA A 56 12.04 -0.59 -18.96
CA ALA A 56 13.01 -0.06 -19.93
C ALA A 56 14.15 0.73 -19.27
N ALA A 57 13.87 1.53 -18.23
CA ALA A 57 14.86 2.34 -17.55
C ALA A 57 15.99 1.52 -16.89
N PRO A 58 15.72 0.50 -16.05
CA PRO A 58 16.78 -0.31 -15.49
C PRO A 58 17.49 -1.13 -16.57
N ALA A 59 16.77 -1.63 -17.58
CA ALA A 59 17.42 -2.33 -18.69
C ALA A 59 18.45 -1.43 -19.39
N ALA A 60 18.09 -0.17 -19.67
CA ALA A 60 19.00 0.80 -20.26
C ALA A 60 20.19 1.09 -19.35
N ILE A 61 19.96 1.43 -18.08
CA ILE A 61 21.02 1.77 -17.12
C ILE A 61 21.96 0.59 -16.87
N ILE A 62 21.42 -0.61 -16.63
CA ILE A 62 22.21 -1.81 -16.35
C ILE A 62 23.04 -2.19 -17.57
N SER A 63 22.50 -2.07 -18.78
CA SER A 63 23.24 -2.39 -20.01
C SER A 63 24.50 -1.56 -20.23
N LEU A 64 24.59 -0.38 -19.58
CA LEU A 64 25.78 0.49 -19.58
C LEU A 64 26.87 0.02 -18.61
N THR A 65 26.64 -1.03 -17.82
CA THR A 65 27.66 -1.62 -16.96
C THR A 65 28.79 -2.14 -17.83
N PRO A 66 30.05 -1.73 -17.59
CA PRO A 66 31.20 -2.21 -18.36
C PRO A 66 31.23 -3.74 -18.42
N GLY A 67 31.32 -4.29 -19.64
CA GLY A 67 31.34 -5.73 -19.90
C GLY A 67 30.01 -6.37 -20.35
N LEU A 68 28.86 -5.69 -20.24
CA LEU A 68 27.56 -6.28 -20.65
C LEU A 68 27.18 -6.07 -22.13
N GLY A 69 27.89 -5.21 -22.88
CA GLY A 69 27.68 -5.06 -24.32
C GLY A 69 26.47 -4.22 -24.75
N GLY A 70 25.66 -3.70 -23.82
CA GLY A 70 24.54 -2.80 -24.14
C GLY A 70 23.20 -3.50 -24.45
N LEU A 71 22.14 -2.72 -24.70
CA LEU A 71 20.76 -3.21 -24.83
C LEU A 71 20.57 -4.26 -25.94
N GLY A 72 21.35 -4.18 -27.03
CA GLY A 72 21.26 -5.14 -28.15
C GLY A 72 21.65 -6.58 -27.77
N HIS A 73 22.34 -6.76 -26.65
CA HIS A 73 22.85 -8.04 -26.15
C HIS A 73 22.07 -8.53 -24.92
N ILE A 74 20.83 -8.08 -24.72
CA ILE A 74 20.06 -8.41 -23.51
C ILE A 74 19.95 -9.90 -23.23
N ALA A 75 19.83 -10.74 -24.28
CA ALA A 75 19.79 -12.20 -24.14
C ALA A 75 21.05 -12.76 -23.48
N ASP A 76 22.19 -12.11 -23.67
CA ASP A 76 23.50 -12.53 -23.17
C ASP A 76 23.71 -12.05 -21.72
N TRP A 77 23.26 -10.83 -21.40
CA TRP A 77 23.60 -10.21 -20.12
C TRP A 77 22.51 -10.22 -19.05
N TRP A 78 21.22 -10.42 -19.38
CA TRP A 78 20.13 -10.29 -18.38
C TRP A 78 20.27 -11.25 -17.19
N SER A 79 20.98 -12.34 -17.39
CA SER A 79 21.24 -13.36 -16.37
C SER A 79 22.55 -13.14 -15.61
N GLN A 80 23.34 -12.12 -15.93
CA GLN A 80 24.62 -11.86 -15.25
C GLN A 80 24.40 -11.57 -13.75
N PRO A 81 25.32 -12.00 -12.87
CA PRO A 81 25.16 -11.89 -11.41
C PRO A 81 24.83 -10.48 -10.90
N ILE A 82 25.49 -9.46 -11.44
CA ILE A 82 25.29 -8.06 -11.04
C ILE A 82 23.89 -7.51 -11.36
N VAL A 83 23.18 -8.10 -12.32
CA VAL A 83 21.90 -7.57 -12.81
C VAL A 83 20.86 -7.56 -11.70
N TYR A 84 20.73 -8.66 -10.95
CA TYR A 84 19.72 -8.75 -9.89
C TYR A 84 19.97 -7.72 -8.78
N GLN A 85 21.24 -7.51 -8.42
CA GLN A 85 21.63 -6.49 -7.44
C GLN A 85 21.27 -5.07 -7.93
N LYS A 86 21.55 -4.76 -9.19
CA LYS A 86 21.20 -3.46 -9.79
C LYS A 86 19.70 -3.27 -9.94
N VAL A 87 18.94 -4.32 -10.29
CA VAL A 87 17.46 -4.25 -10.32
C VAL A 87 16.92 -3.96 -8.92
N ILE A 88 17.42 -4.60 -7.85
CA ILE A 88 17.01 -4.30 -6.47
C ILE A 88 17.26 -2.83 -6.12
N ILE A 89 18.45 -2.30 -6.41
CA ILE A 89 18.78 -0.90 -6.12
C ILE A 89 17.89 0.04 -6.94
N PHE A 90 17.69 -0.24 -8.23
CA PHE A 90 16.82 0.55 -9.08
C PHE A 90 15.39 0.57 -8.54
N THR A 91 14.84 -0.58 -8.14
CA THR A 91 13.48 -0.63 -7.60
C THR A 91 13.35 0.14 -6.30
N LEU A 92 14.34 0.05 -5.40
CA LEU A 92 14.39 0.86 -4.18
C LEU A 92 14.34 2.36 -4.50
N LEU A 93 15.16 2.82 -5.45
CA LEU A 93 15.16 4.20 -5.90
C LEU A 93 13.81 4.59 -6.51
N PHE A 94 13.28 3.77 -7.40
CA PHE A 94 12.00 4.04 -8.09
C PHE A 94 10.85 4.22 -7.10
N GLU A 95 10.79 3.36 -6.08
CA GLU A 95 9.82 3.44 -4.99
C GLU A 95 10.05 4.69 -4.13
N VAL A 96 11.26 4.91 -3.62
CA VAL A 96 11.54 6.01 -2.68
C VAL A 96 11.58 7.39 -3.35
N MET A 97 11.74 7.47 -4.68
CA MET A 97 11.52 8.70 -5.44
C MET A 97 10.03 9.02 -5.60
N GLY A 98 9.13 8.10 -5.28
CA GLY A 98 7.68 8.28 -5.43
C GLY A 98 7.17 8.00 -6.83
N PHE A 99 7.95 7.30 -7.65
CA PHE A 99 7.48 6.78 -8.94
C PHE A 99 6.75 5.45 -8.77
N GLY A 100 7.08 4.63 -7.77
CA GLY A 100 6.47 3.32 -7.52
C GLY A 100 5.06 3.39 -6.93
N CYS A 101 4.85 2.64 -5.85
CA CYS A 101 3.60 2.57 -5.10
C CYS A 101 3.19 3.96 -4.60
N GLY A 102 1.89 4.26 -4.59
CA GLY A 102 1.41 5.58 -4.14
C GLY A 102 1.64 6.69 -5.18
N SER A 103 1.68 6.39 -6.47
CA SER A 103 1.75 7.38 -7.54
C SER A 103 0.55 7.31 -8.49
N GLY A 104 0.22 8.46 -9.08
CA GLY A 104 -0.82 8.63 -10.09
C GLY A 104 -2.27 8.65 -9.57
N PRO A 105 -3.24 8.81 -10.50
CA PRO A 105 -4.65 9.08 -10.18
C PRO A 105 -5.37 8.04 -9.30
N LEU A 106 -5.01 6.76 -9.38
CA LEU A 106 -5.59 5.66 -8.59
C LEU A 106 -5.17 5.73 -7.11
N THR A 107 -4.25 6.63 -6.77
CA THR A 107 -3.78 6.87 -5.39
C THR A 107 -4.18 8.27 -4.89
N GLY A 108 -5.04 8.98 -5.64
CA GLY A 108 -5.43 10.35 -5.33
C GLY A 108 -4.40 11.42 -5.74
N ARG A 109 -3.39 11.07 -6.55
CA ARG A 109 -2.37 12.01 -7.05
C ARG A 109 -2.61 12.34 -8.51
N PHE A 110 -3.16 13.52 -8.74
CA PHE A 110 -3.44 13.99 -10.09
C PHE A 110 -2.42 15.04 -10.53
N LEU A 111 -2.14 16.02 -9.67
CA LEU A 111 -1.31 17.19 -10.00
C LEU A 111 -0.47 17.64 -8.78
N PRO A 112 0.85 17.35 -8.75
CA PRO A 112 1.58 16.42 -9.61
C PRO A 112 1.18 14.95 -9.38
N PRO A 113 1.42 14.05 -10.35
CA PRO A 113 1.10 12.62 -10.20
C PRO A 113 2.11 11.85 -9.31
N VAL A 114 3.18 12.51 -8.85
CA VAL A 114 4.22 11.92 -8.00
C VAL A 114 4.47 12.81 -6.78
N GLY A 115 4.79 12.18 -5.65
CA GLY A 115 5.15 12.84 -4.39
C GLY A 115 6.64 12.73 -4.14
N GLY A 116 7.03 11.82 -3.23
CA GLY A 116 8.41 11.36 -3.04
C GLY A 116 9.44 12.49 -3.03
N PHE A 117 10.37 12.49 -3.99
CA PHE A 117 11.48 13.46 -4.02
C PHE A 117 11.04 14.93 -4.14
N LEU A 118 9.89 15.19 -4.79
CA LEU A 118 9.32 16.54 -4.86
C LEU A 118 8.90 17.06 -3.48
N TYR A 119 8.70 16.18 -2.50
CA TYR A 119 8.29 16.53 -1.14
C TYR A 119 9.42 16.34 -0.12
N TRP A 120 10.08 15.19 -0.12
CA TRP A 120 11.02 14.79 0.93
C TRP A 120 12.38 15.51 0.88
N LEU A 121 12.71 16.19 -0.23
CA LEU A 121 13.87 17.09 -0.33
C LEU A 121 13.60 18.51 0.21
N ARG A 122 12.43 18.77 0.79
CA ARG A 122 12.06 20.09 1.33
C ARG A 122 11.99 20.05 2.86
N PRO A 123 12.54 21.07 3.56
CA PRO A 123 12.31 21.21 4.99
C PRO A 123 10.86 21.68 5.30
N LYS A 124 10.47 21.64 6.57
CA LYS A 124 9.17 22.09 7.14
C LYS A 124 7.92 21.27 6.77
N THR A 125 8.02 20.43 5.75
CA THR A 125 7.08 19.35 5.45
C THR A 125 6.86 18.43 6.66
N ILE A 126 5.71 17.75 6.74
CA ILE A 126 5.42 16.82 7.83
C ILE A 126 6.30 15.56 7.71
N ARG A 127 6.81 15.09 8.85
CA ARG A 127 7.43 13.78 9.02
C ARG A 127 6.78 13.03 10.19
N LEU A 128 6.76 11.71 10.12
CA LEU A 128 6.13 10.86 11.13
C LEU A 128 7.18 9.90 11.72
N PRO A 129 7.85 10.24 12.83
CA PRO A 129 8.81 9.33 13.46
C PRO A 129 8.15 8.03 13.91
N ALA A 130 8.87 6.92 13.82
CA ALA A 130 8.35 5.59 14.15
C ALA A 130 8.02 5.45 15.66
N TRP A 131 8.92 5.93 16.52
CA TRP A 131 8.78 5.88 17.97
C TRP A 131 9.27 7.19 18.61
N PRO A 132 8.52 8.30 18.44
CA PRO A 132 8.97 9.65 18.85
C PRO A 132 9.37 9.76 20.32
N ASP A 133 8.70 9.00 21.19
CA ASP A 133 8.91 9.08 22.64
C ASP A 133 9.93 8.06 23.16
N LYS A 134 10.51 7.23 22.28
CA LYS A 134 11.43 6.13 22.66
C LYS A 134 12.82 6.24 22.06
N VAL A 135 12.95 6.76 20.84
CA VAL A 135 14.24 6.86 20.16
C VAL A 135 14.77 8.30 20.25
N PRO A 136 15.88 8.54 20.96
CA PRO A 136 16.46 9.87 21.10
C PRO A 136 16.70 10.56 19.76
N PHE A 137 16.60 11.90 19.76
CA PHE A 137 16.81 12.76 18.59
C PHE A 137 15.80 12.58 17.44
N THR A 138 14.79 11.71 17.54
CA THR A 138 13.79 11.51 16.48
C THR A 138 12.49 12.27 16.66
N GLY A 139 12.22 12.83 17.85
CA GLY A 139 10.98 13.55 18.15
C GLY A 139 10.71 14.77 17.26
N GLY A 140 9.44 15.20 17.21
CA GLY A 140 8.95 16.31 16.38
C GLY A 140 8.30 15.85 15.07
N ASP A 141 7.58 16.76 14.42
CA ASP A 141 6.75 16.46 13.23
C ASP A 141 7.16 17.23 11.98
N SER A 142 8.19 18.08 12.07
CA SER A 142 8.65 18.94 10.99
C SER A 142 9.97 18.39 10.46
N ARG A 143 10.04 18.18 9.14
CA ARG A 143 11.25 17.75 8.45
C ARG A 143 12.33 18.82 8.56
N THR A 144 13.47 18.42 9.10
CA THR A 144 14.65 19.27 9.32
C THR A 144 15.64 19.12 8.16
N VAL A 145 16.69 19.95 8.15
CA VAL A 145 17.79 19.81 7.18
C VAL A 145 18.48 18.44 7.30
N VAL A 146 18.59 17.88 8.51
CA VAL A 146 19.17 16.55 8.74
C VAL A 146 18.37 15.48 7.99
N ASP A 147 17.04 15.54 8.06
CA ASP A 147 16.15 14.60 7.35
C ASP A 147 16.33 14.72 5.82
N VAL A 148 16.42 15.95 5.31
CA VAL A 148 16.64 16.22 3.88
C VAL A 148 17.99 15.68 3.40
N VAL A 149 19.06 15.89 4.18
CA VAL A 149 20.40 15.40 3.87
C VAL A 149 20.43 13.87 3.90
N LEU A 150 19.84 13.23 4.92
CA LEU A 150 19.74 11.77 4.97
C LEU A 150 19.01 11.21 3.75
N TYR A 151 17.89 11.83 3.36
CA TYR A 151 17.15 11.42 2.17
C TYR A 151 17.97 11.62 0.88
N ALA A 152 18.70 12.74 0.75
CA ALA A 152 19.60 12.97 -0.37
C ALA A 152 20.74 11.92 -0.43
N VAL A 153 21.27 11.48 0.71
CA VAL A 153 22.27 10.40 0.77
C VAL A 153 21.68 9.06 0.32
N VAL A 154 20.43 8.75 0.66
CA VAL A 154 19.74 7.54 0.14
C VAL A 154 19.67 7.57 -1.39
N LEU A 155 19.23 8.71 -1.97
CA LEU A 155 19.11 8.85 -3.42
C LEU A 155 20.48 8.80 -4.12
N ALA A 156 21.45 9.57 -3.63
CA ALA A 156 22.78 9.66 -4.22
C ALA A 156 23.55 8.33 -4.06
N GLY A 157 23.48 7.69 -2.89
CA GLY A 157 24.11 6.40 -2.63
C GLY A 157 23.53 5.28 -3.49
N GLY A 158 22.20 5.22 -3.62
CA GLY A 158 21.55 4.27 -4.51
C GLY A 158 21.93 4.51 -5.97
N ALA A 159 21.89 5.76 -6.44
CA ALA A 159 22.27 6.10 -7.81
C ALA A 159 23.74 5.74 -8.09
N TRP A 160 24.65 6.04 -7.14
CA TRP A 160 26.06 5.72 -7.25
C TRP A 160 26.29 4.21 -7.34
N ALA A 161 25.69 3.42 -6.46
CA ALA A 161 25.78 1.95 -6.52
C ALA A 161 25.17 1.40 -7.83
N LEU A 162 24.07 1.99 -8.31
CA LEU A 162 23.41 1.57 -9.56
C LEU A 162 24.29 1.81 -10.80
N VAL A 163 25.06 2.90 -10.86
CA VAL A 163 25.92 3.20 -12.03
C VAL A 163 27.35 2.68 -11.90
N SER A 164 27.74 2.15 -10.74
CA SER A 164 29.09 1.66 -10.50
C SER A 164 29.39 0.38 -11.31
N PRO A 165 30.64 0.18 -11.77
CA PRO A 165 31.05 -1.04 -12.45
C PRO A 165 31.02 -2.25 -11.50
N GLY A 166 31.08 -3.45 -12.07
CA GLY A 166 31.21 -4.67 -11.29
C GLY A 166 32.61 -4.83 -10.67
N HIS A 167 32.65 -5.60 -9.59
CA HIS A 167 33.79 -5.84 -8.71
C HIS A 167 33.96 -7.35 -8.45
N GLY A 168 35.19 -7.78 -8.17
CA GLY A 168 35.51 -9.15 -7.73
C GLY A 168 35.70 -10.19 -8.84
N GLY A 169 35.45 -9.83 -10.11
CA GLY A 169 35.61 -10.75 -11.25
C GLY A 169 34.54 -11.84 -11.32
N PRO A 170 34.75 -12.90 -12.13
CA PRO A 170 33.76 -13.96 -12.34
C PRO A 170 33.33 -14.67 -11.06
N VAL A 171 32.02 -14.69 -10.79
CA VAL A 171 31.41 -15.45 -9.68
C VAL A 171 30.60 -16.65 -10.16
N THR A 172 30.50 -16.83 -11.48
CA THR A 172 29.89 -17.99 -12.14
C THR A 172 30.79 -18.40 -13.32
N GLY A 173 30.63 -19.64 -13.81
CA GLY A 173 31.37 -20.11 -15.00
C GLY A 173 30.98 -19.43 -16.32
N ALA A 174 29.99 -18.54 -16.31
CA ALA A 174 29.46 -17.86 -17.49
C ALA A 174 29.40 -16.33 -17.33
N GLY A 175 29.96 -15.76 -16.27
CA GLY A 175 29.82 -14.34 -15.97
C GLY A 175 31.15 -13.64 -15.71
N ASP A 176 31.42 -12.58 -16.46
CA ASP A 176 32.72 -11.89 -16.45
C ASP A 176 32.70 -10.51 -15.77
N VAL A 177 31.51 -10.03 -15.38
CA VAL A 177 31.33 -8.66 -14.85
C VAL A 177 31.40 -8.59 -13.32
N GLY A 178 31.22 -9.71 -12.62
CA GLY A 178 31.24 -9.77 -11.16
C GLY A 178 29.97 -9.22 -10.49
N LEU A 179 30.13 -8.58 -9.33
CA LEU A 179 29.05 -8.10 -8.46
C LEU A 179 29.23 -6.63 -8.11
N ILE A 180 28.23 -5.99 -7.50
CA ILE A 180 28.38 -4.68 -6.87
C ILE A 180 29.33 -4.82 -5.67
N ASP A 181 30.30 -3.90 -5.54
CA ASP A 181 31.06 -3.76 -4.30
C ASP A 181 30.09 -3.39 -3.17
N PRO A 182 29.90 -4.28 -2.16
CA PRO A 182 28.90 -4.05 -1.12
C PRO A 182 29.17 -2.81 -0.27
N VAL A 183 30.40 -2.28 -0.24
CA VAL A 183 30.71 -1.01 0.43
C VAL A 183 29.89 0.15 -0.16
N LEU A 184 29.56 0.10 -1.45
CA LEU A 184 28.81 1.14 -2.14
C LEU A 184 27.36 1.28 -1.65
N VAL A 185 26.78 0.23 -1.06
CA VAL A 185 25.41 0.29 -0.52
C VAL A 185 25.35 0.69 0.95
N ILE A 186 26.49 0.77 1.65
CA ILE A 186 26.56 1.18 3.07
C ILE A 186 25.92 2.57 3.31
N PRO A 187 26.22 3.62 2.52
CA PRO A 187 25.61 4.94 2.73
C PRO A 187 24.08 4.89 2.66
N THR A 188 23.54 4.16 1.67
CA THR A 188 22.10 3.96 1.50
C THR A 188 21.50 3.20 2.68
N ILE A 189 22.15 2.12 3.13
CA ILE A 189 21.69 1.31 4.26
C ILE A 189 21.58 2.16 5.53
N VAL A 190 22.67 2.84 5.89
CA VAL A 190 22.77 3.63 7.14
C VAL A 190 21.83 4.83 7.08
N ALA A 191 21.84 5.58 5.97
CA ALA A 191 21.00 6.77 5.84
C ALA A 191 19.51 6.42 5.88
N LEU A 192 19.08 5.34 5.21
CA LEU A 192 17.67 4.92 5.23
C LEU A 192 17.25 4.40 6.61
N ALA A 193 18.13 3.72 7.35
CA ALA A 193 17.84 3.32 8.73
C ALA A 193 17.61 4.53 9.65
N LEU A 194 18.54 5.49 9.64
CA LEU A 194 18.44 6.72 10.44
C LEU A 194 17.23 7.55 10.03
N LEU A 195 16.98 7.66 8.73
CA LEU A 195 15.82 8.37 8.20
C LEU A 195 14.52 7.69 8.58
N GLY A 196 14.44 6.36 8.52
CA GLY A 196 13.24 5.60 8.88
C GLY A 196 12.83 5.75 10.35
N LEU A 197 13.81 5.89 11.26
CA LEU A 197 13.54 6.20 12.67
C LEU A 197 12.93 7.60 12.84
N ARG A 198 13.35 8.55 12.01
CA ARG A 198 12.91 9.96 12.05
C ARG A 198 11.63 10.24 11.24
N ASP A 199 11.40 9.45 10.20
CA ASP A 199 10.25 9.50 9.30
C ASP A 199 9.96 8.11 8.71
N LYS A 200 9.06 7.39 9.37
CA LYS A 200 8.66 6.04 8.97
C LYS A 200 8.06 6.01 7.56
N THR A 201 7.47 7.12 7.10
CA THR A 201 6.88 7.24 5.76
C THR A 201 7.88 6.87 4.67
N ILE A 202 9.12 7.36 4.79
CA ILE A 202 10.16 7.14 3.77
C ILE A 202 10.68 5.70 3.80
N PHE A 203 10.81 5.12 4.99
CA PHE A 203 11.21 3.72 5.15
C PHE A 203 10.18 2.75 4.57
N LEU A 204 8.89 3.03 4.79
CA LEU A 204 7.79 2.25 4.23
C LEU A 204 7.71 2.43 2.71
N ALA A 205 7.86 3.66 2.22
CA ALA A 205 7.91 3.93 0.79
C ALA A 205 9.09 3.21 0.11
N ALA A 206 10.26 3.14 0.76
CA ALA A 206 11.42 2.40 0.25
C ALA A 206 11.25 0.87 0.29
N ARG A 207 10.12 0.35 0.80
CA ARG A 207 9.85 -1.07 1.02
C ARG A 207 10.99 -1.72 1.81
N GLY A 208 11.22 -1.19 3.01
CA GLY A 208 12.33 -1.61 3.88
C GLY A 208 12.41 -3.12 4.11
N GLU A 209 11.26 -3.79 4.17
CA GLU A 209 11.12 -5.23 4.32
C GLU A 209 11.54 -6.05 3.09
N HIS A 210 11.67 -5.39 1.94
CA HIS A 210 11.94 -6.02 0.67
C HIS A 210 13.28 -5.61 0.07
N TYR A 211 13.42 -4.35 -0.35
CA TYR A 211 14.60 -3.91 -1.11
C TYR A 211 15.75 -3.51 -0.21
N TRP A 212 15.49 -2.82 0.90
CA TRP A 212 16.52 -2.46 1.88
C TRP A 212 17.11 -3.71 2.56
N LEU A 213 16.26 -4.68 2.94
CA LEU A 213 16.67 -6.00 3.42
C LEU A 213 17.66 -6.69 2.45
N LYS A 214 17.37 -6.63 1.15
CA LYS A 214 18.21 -7.27 0.12
C LYS A 214 19.57 -6.61 -0.07
N LEU A 215 19.77 -5.34 0.33
CA LEU A 215 21.09 -4.71 0.29
C LEU A 215 22.09 -5.39 1.24
N PHE A 216 21.62 -5.91 2.39
CA PHE A 216 22.46 -6.67 3.32
C PHE A 216 22.95 -8.00 2.73
N VAL A 217 22.20 -8.57 1.79
CA VAL A 217 22.57 -9.83 1.13
C VAL A 217 23.83 -9.65 0.26
N PHE A 218 24.11 -8.43 -0.23
CA PHE A 218 25.26 -8.18 -1.13
C PHE A 218 26.61 -8.43 -0.46
N PHE A 219 26.67 -8.48 0.87
CA PHE A 219 27.88 -8.70 1.66
C PHE A 219 28.31 -10.18 1.74
N PHE A 220 27.56 -11.09 1.12
CA PHE A 220 27.79 -12.53 1.21
C PHE A 220 28.20 -13.13 -0.14
N PRO A 221 28.82 -14.34 -0.17
CA PRO A 221 29.17 -15.03 -1.41
C PRO A 221 27.96 -15.22 -2.34
N PHE A 222 28.20 -15.24 -3.65
CA PHE A 222 27.12 -15.26 -4.65
C PHE A 222 26.08 -16.38 -4.45
N THR A 223 26.52 -17.60 -4.13
CA THR A 223 25.63 -18.74 -3.85
C THR A 223 24.69 -18.43 -2.67
N ASP A 224 25.24 -17.90 -1.57
CA ASP A 224 24.47 -17.46 -0.40
C ASP A 224 23.50 -16.33 -0.77
N GLN A 225 23.87 -15.43 -1.69
CA GLN A 225 22.97 -14.38 -2.15
C GLN A 225 21.75 -14.95 -2.86
N ILE A 226 21.94 -15.85 -3.82
CA ILE A 226 20.85 -16.47 -4.57
C ILE A 226 19.93 -17.26 -3.63
N ALA A 227 20.50 -18.08 -2.75
CA ALA A 227 19.74 -18.85 -1.77
C ALA A 227 18.92 -17.94 -0.83
N ALA A 228 19.54 -16.87 -0.30
CA ALA A 228 18.84 -15.89 0.53
C ALA A 228 17.75 -15.14 -0.23
N PHE A 229 17.97 -14.76 -1.49
CA PHE A 229 16.93 -14.11 -2.30
C PHE A 229 15.73 -15.03 -2.52
N LYS A 230 15.94 -16.33 -2.74
CA LYS A 230 14.84 -17.31 -2.82
C LYS A 230 14.07 -17.40 -1.50
N LEU A 231 14.77 -17.47 -0.37
CA LEU A 231 14.14 -17.50 0.96
C LEU A 231 13.38 -16.21 1.29
N ILE A 232 13.91 -15.04 0.93
CA ILE A 232 13.22 -13.75 1.11
C ILE A 232 11.96 -13.70 0.23
N MET A 233 12.02 -14.17 -1.02
CA MET A 233 10.84 -14.26 -1.90
C MET A 233 9.79 -15.19 -1.31
N LEU A 234 10.20 -16.36 -0.79
CA LEU A 234 9.32 -17.28 -0.08
C LEU A 234 8.67 -16.62 1.13
N ALA A 235 9.45 -15.94 1.96
CA ALA A 235 8.95 -15.24 3.14
C ALA A 235 7.89 -14.20 2.77
N LEU A 236 8.09 -13.45 1.68
CA LEU A 236 7.11 -12.47 1.20
C LEU A 236 5.81 -13.13 0.71
N TRP A 237 5.91 -14.22 -0.07
CA TRP A 237 4.72 -14.97 -0.50
C TRP A 237 3.98 -15.61 0.67
N TRP A 238 4.70 -16.29 1.57
CA TRP A 238 4.10 -16.92 2.74
C TRP A 238 3.56 -15.90 3.74
N GLY A 239 4.24 -14.78 3.96
CA GLY A 239 3.72 -13.68 4.77
C GLY A 239 2.41 -13.13 4.20
N ALA A 240 2.37 -12.90 2.88
CA ALA A 240 1.15 -12.49 2.18
C ALA A 240 0.03 -13.55 2.33
N ALA A 241 0.33 -14.82 2.13
CA ALA A 241 -0.63 -15.92 2.28
C ALA A 241 -1.14 -16.05 3.72
N THR A 242 -0.26 -16.01 4.72
CA THR A 242 -0.62 -16.04 6.14
C THR A 242 -1.55 -14.90 6.49
N SER A 243 -1.27 -13.69 6.00
CA SER A 243 -2.12 -12.55 6.29
C SER A 243 -3.54 -12.68 5.75
N LYS A 244 -3.75 -13.48 4.70
CA LYS A 244 -5.05 -13.77 4.05
C LYS A 244 -5.90 -14.82 4.79
N LEU A 245 -5.37 -15.43 5.86
CA LEU A 245 -6.10 -16.34 6.75
C LEU A 245 -7.06 -15.57 7.66
N ASN A 246 -8.04 -14.88 7.07
CA ASN A 246 -8.99 -14.03 7.78
C ASN A 246 -10.33 -13.93 7.04
N HIS A 247 -11.33 -13.28 7.66
CA HIS A 247 -12.65 -13.08 7.05
C HIS A 247 -12.75 -11.84 6.14
N HIS A 248 -11.75 -10.97 6.15
CA HIS A 248 -11.68 -9.75 5.35
C HIS A 248 -11.28 -10.02 3.89
N PHE A 249 -10.44 -11.02 3.61
CA PHE A 249 -9.86 -11.23 2.29
C PHE A 249 -10.89 -11.51 1.17
N PRO A 250 -11.97 -12.28 1.38
CA PRO A 250 -13.03 -12.43 0.38
C PRO A 250 -13.66 -11.11 -0.07
N TYR A 251 -13.76 -10.12 0.82
CA TYR A 251 -14.27 -8.79 0.47
C TYR A 251 -13.30 -8.03 -0.44
N VAL A 252 -11.99 -8.14 -0.20
CA VAL A 252 -10.97 -7.59 -1.11
C VAL A 252 -11.09 -8.21 -2.49
N VAL A 253 -11.24 -9.53 -2.56
CA VAL A 253 -11.35 -10.26 -3.83
C VAL A 253 -12.58 -9.81 -4.61
N SER A 254 -13.75 -9.67 -3.97
CA SER A 254 -14.96 -9.13 -4.64
C SER A 254 -14.70 -7.73 -5.20
N VAL A 255 -14.23 -6.80 -4.36
CA VAL A 255 -14.08 -5.38 -4.71
C VAL A 255 -13.03 -5.16 -5.79
N MET A 256 -11.90 -5.88 -5.70
CA MET A 256 -10.80 -5.78 -6.67
C MET A 256 -11.12 -6.45 -8.00
N THR A 257 -11.79 -7.61 -7.97
CA THR A 257 -12.22 -8.28 -9.21
C THR A 257 -13.26 -7.44 -9.96
N SER A 258 -14.18 -6.77 -9.26
CA SER A 258 -15.09 -5.79 -9.88
C SER A 258 -14.37 -4.60 -10.52
N ASN A 259 -13.21 -4.21 -9.98
CA ASN A 259 -12.38 -3.12 -10.50
C ASN A 259 -11.42 -3.55 -11.62
N ASN A 260 -11.36 -4.85 -11.94
CA ASN A 260 -10.37 -5.39 -12.86
C ASN A 260 -10.42 -4.74 -14.25
N ALA A 261 -9.23 -4.37 -14.74
CA ALA A 261 -9.04 -3.69 -16.02
C ALA A 261 -9.59 -4.48 -17.22
N LEU A 262 -9.46 -5.80 -17.18
CA LEU A 262 -9.85 -6.72 -18.25
C LEU A 262 -11.34 -7.04 -18.21
N LEU A 263 -11.99 -6.91 -17.05
CA LEU A 263 -13.41 -7.20 -16.86
C LEU A 263 -14.31 -5.98 -17.05
N ARG A 264 -13.80 -4.87 -17.61
CA ARG A 264 -14.56 -3.62 -17.72
C ARG A 264 -15.72 -3.64 -18.69
N SER A 265 -15.63 -4.45 -19.74
CA SER A 265 -16.72 -4.56 -20.72
C SER A 265 -17.99 -5.02 -20.02
N ARG A 266 -19.14 -4.46 -20.41
CA ARG A 266 -20.46 -4.87 -19.90
C ARG A 266 -20.74 -6.37 -20.17
N LEU A 267 -20.03 -6.97 -21.13
CA LEU A 267 -20.04 -8.41 -21.39
C LEU A 267 -19.65 -9.26 -20.17
N PHE A 268 -18.92 -8.69 -19.21
CA PHE A 268 -18.49 -9.37 -17.98
C PHE A 268 -19.34 -9.00 -16.75
N ASN A 269 -20.43 -8.24 -16.92
CA ASN A 269 -21.29 -7.85 -15.78
C ASN A 269 -21.87 -9.09 -15.07
N TRP A 270 -22.24 -10.14 -15.82
CA TRP A 270 -22.72 -11.39 -15.22
C TRP A 270 -21.69 -11.99 -14.25
N LEU A 271 -20.40 -11.98 -14.62
CA LEU A 271 -19.33 -12.50 -13.77
C LEU A 271 -19.12 -11.61 -12.54
N LYS A 272 -19.21 -10.28 -12.72
CA LYS A 272 -19.11 -9.33 -11.61
C LYS A 272 -20.26 -9.47 -10.63
N HIS A 273 -21.49 -9.69 -11.11
CA HIS A 273 -22.66 -9.93 -10.27
C HIS A 273 -22.50 -11.21 -9.43
N LEU A 274 -21.88 -12.27 -9.98
CA LEU A 274 -21.57 -13.49 -9.24
C LEU A 274 -20.59 -13.29 -8.07
N LEU A 275 -19.91 -12.14 -7.96
CA LEU A 275 -19.01 -11.83 -6.83
C LEU A 275 -19.78 -11.43 -5.56
N TYR A 276 -21.08 -11.17 -5.65
CA TYR A 276 -21.91 -10.68 -4.56
C TYR A 276 -23.10 -11.63 -4.34
N LEU A 277 -23.67 -11.64 -3.14
CA LEU A 277 -24.88 -12.42 -2.85
C LEU A 277 -26.07 -11.89 -3.66
N ASP A 278 -26.23 -10.57 -3.69
CA ASP A 278 -27.16 -9.86 -4.57
C ASP A 278 -26.50 -8.52 -5.00
N PRO A 279 -26.32 -8.26 -6.30
CA PRO A 279 -25.59 -7.07 -6.79
C PRO A 279 -26.27 -5.73 -6.49
N VAL A 280 -27.49 -5.73 -5.94
CA VAL A 280 -28.27 -4.54 -5.61
C VAL A 280 -28.53 -4.46 -4.10
N ASN A 281 -29.00 -5.54 -3.49
CA ASN A 281 -29.50 -5.54 -2.11
C ASN A 281 -28.52 -6.14 -1.12
N ASP A 282 -27.55 -6.95 -1.56
CA ASP A 282 -26.62 -7.63 -0.67
C ASP A 282 -25.20 -7.75 -1.25
N LEU A 283 -24.39 -6.71 -0.98
CA LEU A 283 -23.01 -6.62 -1.46
C LEU A 283 -22.02 -7.38 -0.57
N ARG A 284 -22.47 -8.41 0.17
CA ARG A 284 -21.55 -9.34 0.84
C ARG A 284 -21.00 -10.36 -0.19
N PRO A 285 -19.75 -10.84 -0.03
CA PRO A 285 -19.16 -11.80 -0.94
C PRO A 285 -19.96 -13.09 -1.06
N SER A 286 -20.20 -13.53 -2.29
CA SER A 286 -20.78 -14.85 -2.58
C SER A 286 -19.79 -15.98 -2.28
N TRP A 287 -20.11 -17.21 -2.70
CA TRP A 287 -19.17 -18.34 -2.59
C TRP A 287 -17.96 -18.19 -3.52
N LEU A 288 -18.09 -17.51 -4.67
CA LEU A 288 -17.04 -17.41 -5.67
C LEU A 288 -15.80 -16.62 -5.17
N PRO A 289 -15.94 -15.40 -4.62
CA PRO A 289 -14.81 -14.70 -4.02
C PRO A 289 -14.18 -15.44 -2.84
N LYS A 290 -14.98 -16.20 -2.05
CA LYS A 290 -14.46 -17.01 -0.94
C LYS A 290 -13.56 -18.14 -1.46
N LEU A 291 -13.97 -18.81 -2.53
CA LEU A 291 -13.16 -19.83 -3.21
C LEU A 291 -11.90 -19.21 -3.81
N MET A 292 -12.04 -18.13 -4.57
CA MET A 292 -10.92 -17.40 -5.16
C MET A 292 -9.92 -16.93 -4.10
N ALA A 293 -10.41 -16.40 -2.97
CA ALA A 293 -9.59 -15.94 -1.86
C ALA A 293 -8.79 -17.07 -1.21
N HIS A 294 -9.46 -18.15 -0.79
CA HIS A 294 -8.79 -19.15 0.04
C HIS A 294 -8.15 -20.28 -0.76
N VAL A 295 -8.77 -20.73 -1.85
CA VAL A 295 -8.18 -21.77 -2.71
C VAL A 295 -7.21 -21.16 -3.72
N GLY A 296 -7.68 -20.22 -4.53
CA GLY A 296 -6.88 -19.62 -5.61
C GLY A 296 -5.81 -18.64 -5.12
N GLY A 297 -6.08 -17.92 -4.02
CA GLY A 297 -5.17 -16.98 -3.40
C GLY A 297 -4.31 -17.65 -2.34
N THR A 298 -4.91 -17.96 -1.20
CA THR A 298 -4.18 -18.35 0.03
C THR A 298 -3.45 -19.68 -0.10
N THR A 299 -4.17 -20.75 -0.45
CA THR A 299 -3.58 -22.10 -0.57
C THR A 299 -2.54 -22.15 -1.70
N ALA A 300 -2.84 -21.57 -2.86
CA ALA A 300 -1.90 -21.55 -3.97
C ALA A 300 -0.61 -20.77 -3.63
N GLU A 301 -0.73 -19.64 -2.93
CA GLU A 301 0.42 -18.80 -2.53
C GLU A 301 1.25 -19.41 -1.40
N PHE A 302 0.72 -20.39 -0.64
CA PHE A 302 1.54 -21.25 0.21
C PHE A 302 2.22 -22.37 -0.58
N LEU A 303 1.42 -23.16 -1.31
CA LEU A 303 1.86 -24.43 -1.91
C LEU A 303 2.82 -24.20 -3.08
N VAL A 304 2.46 -23.34 -4.04
CA VAL A 304 3.26 -23.20 -5.27
C VAL A 304 4.65 -22.63 -4.95
N PRO A 305 4.79 -21.53 -4.19
CA PRO A 305 6.11 -21.06 -3.74
C PRO A 305 6.87 -22.08 -2.89
N GLY A 306 6.20 -22.80 -1.99
CA GLY A 306 6.84 -23.80 -1.15
C GLY A 306 7.42 -24.96 -1.97
N VAL A 307 6.65 -25.50 -2.91
CA VAL A 307 7.12 -26.55 -3.83
C VAL A 307 8.21 -26.00 -4.76
N LEU A 308 8.05 -24.77 -5.26
CA LEU A 308 9.03 -24.13 -6.12
C LEU A 308 10.40 -24.03 -5.45
N VAL A 309 10.44 -23.58 -4.20
CA VAL A 309 11.68 -23.32 -3.45
C VAL A 309 12.33 -24.60 -2.92
N PHE A 310 11.54 -25.56 -2.41
CA PHE A 310 12.09 -26.72 -1.71
C PHE A 310 12.12 -28.01 -2.52
N ALA A 311 11.38 -28.10 -3.63
CA ALA A 311 11.25 -29.35 -4.39
C ALA A 311 11.45 -29.21 -5.90
N ALA A 312 11.18 -28.04 -6.50
CA ALA A 312 11.28 -27.86 -7.94
C ALA A 312 12.64 -27.31 -8.39
N ASP A 313 13.40 -26.69 -7.50
CA ASP A 313 14.74 -26.19 -7.80
C ASP A 313 15.61 -27.31 -8.40
N GLY A 314 16.33 -27.00 -9.48
CA GLY A 314 17.13 -27.96 -10.24
C GLY A 314 16.35 -28.83 -11.23
N HIS A 315 15.01 -28.92 -11.14
CA HIS A 315 14.22 -29.81 -11.98
C HIS A 315 13.56 -29.11 -13.19
N PRO A 316 13.44 -29.77 -14.36
CA PRO A 316 12.80 -29.17 -15.55
C PRO A 316 11.34 -28.76 -15.35
N TRP A 317 10.59 -29.49 -14.51
CA TRP A 317 9.16 -29.22 -14.29
C TRP A 317 8.88 -27.95 -13.48
N ARG A 318 9.91 -27.29 -12.91
CA ARG A 318 9.77 -25.98 -12.25
C ARG A 318 9.16 -24.91 -13.14
N TRP A 319 9.34 -25.03 -14.45
CA TRP A 319 8.78 -24.09 -15.42
C TRP A 319 7.25 -24.05 -15.39
N PHE A 320 6.56 -25.14 -15.01
CA PHE A 320 5.11 -25.12 -14.80
C PHE A 320 4.72 -24.24 -13.61
N LEU A 321 5.49 -24.32 -12.51
CA LEU A 321 5.26 -23.48 -11.32
C LEU A 321 5.62 -22.01 -11.58
N ILE A 322 6.71 -21.75 -12.30
CA ILE A 322 7.07 -20.40 -12.76
C ILE A 322 5.93 -19.83 -13.61
N GLY A 323 5.44 -20.58 -14.60
CA GLY A 323 4.32 -20.16 -15.44
C GLY A 323 3.04 -19.86 -14.63
N PHE A 324 2.72 -20.73 -13.66
CA PHE A 324 1.61 -20.49 -12.75
C PHE A 324 1.77 -19.18 -11.96
N MET A 325 2.95 -18.95 -11.36
CA MET A 325 3.22 -17.74 -10.58
C MET A 325 3.25 -16.48 -11.44
N VAL A 326 3.69 -16.57 -12.69
CA VAL A 326 3.59 -15.47 -13.66
C VAL A 326 2.12 -15.12 -13.92
N ILE A 327 1.26 -16.10 -14.20
CA ILE A 327 -0.18 -15.88 -14.38
C ILE A 327 -0.80 -15.30 -13.11
N PHE A 328 -0.40 -15.79 -11.94
CA PHE A 328 -0.84 -15.28 -10.63
C PHE A 328 -0.52 -13.78 -10.47
N HIS A 329 0.73 -13.37 -10.74
CA HIS A 329 1.14 -11.97 -10.66
C HIS A 329 0.52 -11.09 -11.75
N LEU A 330 0.32 -11.60 -12.97
CA LEU A 330 -0.39 -10.89 -14.04
C LEU A 330 -1.87 -10.69 -13.69
N ASN A 331 -2.51 -11.65 -13.05
CA ASN A 331 -3.87 -11.49 -12.53
C ASN A 331 -3.92 -10.37 -11.49
N ILE A 332 -3.02 -10.35 -10.50
CA ILE A 332 -2.95 -9.25 -9.51
C ILE A 332 -2.76 -7.90 -10.20
N LEU A 333 -1.83 -7.81 -11.16
CA LEU A 333 -1.56 -6.60 -11.92
C LEU A 333 -2.81 -6.10 -12.67
N SER A 334 -3.58 -7.02 -13.28
CA SER A 334 -4.81 -6.69 -14.01
C SER A 334 -5.94 -6.14 -13.13
N ASN A 335 -5.94 -6.45 -11.83
CA ASN A 335 -6.91 -5.91 -10.88
C ASN A 335 -6.66 -4.43 -10.52
N LEU A 336 -5.47 -3.89 -10.88
CA LEU A 336 -5.03 -2.52 -10.57
C LEU A 336 -5.37 -2.13 -9.12
N PRO A 337 -4.81 -2.85 -8.14
CA PRO A 337 -5.15 -2.64 -6.74
C PRO A 337 -4.94 -1.18 -6.34
N MET A 338 -5.84 -0.65 -5.51
CA MET A 338 -5.65 0.68 -4.93
C MET A 338 -4.33 0.69 -4.11
N GLY A 339 -3.54 1.76 -4.25
CA GLY A 339 -2.12 1.80 -3.85
C GLY A 339 -1.13 1.50 -4.98
N VAL A 340 -1.56 0.78 -6.01
CA VAL A 340 -0.90 0.58 -7.31
C VAL A 340 0.53 -0.01 -7.28
N PRO A 341 0.74 -1.19 -6.65
CA PRO A 341 2.03 -1.91 -6.57
C PRO A 341 2.34 -2.72 -7.82
N LEU A 342 2.37 -2.04 -8.96
CA LEU A 342 2.55 -2.72 -10.25
C LEU A 342 4.00 -3.18 -10.40
N GLU A 343 4.94 -2.33 -10.01
CA GLU A 343 6.38 -2.56 -10.08
C GLU A 343 6.81 -3.74 -9.21
N TRP A 344 6.18 -3.91 -8.05
CA TRP A 344 6.38 -5.07 -7.18
C TRP A 344 6.05 -6.38 -7.90
N ASN A 345 4.90 -6.45 -8.61
CA ASN A 345 4.52 -7.64 -9.36
C ASN A 345 5.47 -7.91 -10.55
N VAL A 346 5.91 -6.86 -11.25
CA VAL A 346 6.89 -6.99 -12.34
C VAL A 346 8.25 -7.47 -11.81
N PHE A 347 8.69 -6.96 -10.65
CA PHE A 347 9.90 -7.42 -9.98
C PHE A 347 9.81 -8.90 -9.60
N PHE A 348 8.66 -9.36 -9.11
CA PHE A 348 8.42 -10.77 -8.78
C PHE A 348 8.48 -11.66 -10.02
N ILE A 349 7.86 -11.23 -11.13
CA ILE A 349 7.94 -11.93 -12.42
C ILE A 349 9.40 -12.04 -12.90
N PHE A 350 10.16 -10.95 -12.88
CA PHE A 350 11.59 -10.99 -13.21
C PHE A 350 12.36 -11.94 -12.27
N SER A 351 12.09 -11.89 -10.97
CA SER A 351 12.71 -12.76 -9.96
C SER A 351 12.39 -14.24 -10.19
N LEU A 352 11.19 -14.58 -10.67
CA LEU A 352 10.82 -15.96 -11.02
C LEU A 352 11.75 -16.51 -12.12
N PHE A 353 11.92 -15.76 -13.20
CA PHE A 353 12.80 -16.15 -14.30
C PHE A 353 14.28 -16.16 -13.90
N TYR A 354 14.72 -15.18 -13.11
CA TYR A 354 16.13 -15.07 -12.72
C TYR A 354 16.52 -16.11 -11.66
N LEU A 355 15.82 -16.14 -10.51
CA LEU A 355 16.20 -16.98 -9.37
C LEU A 355 15.84 -18.45 -9.59
N PHE A 356 14.63 -18.73 -10.05
CA PHE A 356 14.12 -20.10 -10.19
C PHE A 356 14.28 -20.64 -11.62
N GLY A 357 14.27 -19.77 -12.62
CA GLY A 357 14.53 -20.13 -14.02
C GLY A 357 16.01 -20.34 -14.31
N HIS A 358 16.80 -19.26 -14.36
CA HIS A 358 18.22 -19.30 -14.70
C HIS A 358 19.07 -19.90 -13.57
N TYR A 359 19.01 -19.33 -12.37
CA TYR A 359 19.75 -19.81 -11.19
C TYR A 359 19.05 -20.94 -10.42
N GLY A 360 18.21 -21.71 -11.11
CA GLY A 360 17.46 -22.81 -10.49
C GLY A 360 18.35 -23.93 -9.94
N ALA A 361 19.63 -24.01 -10.33
CA ALA A 361 20.57 -25.01 -9.80
C ALA A 361 21.08 -24.69 -8.38
N ILE A 362 21.05 -23.42 -7.95
CA ILE A 362 21.41 -23.02 -6.58
C ILE A 362 20.15 -23.14 -5.72
N GLN A 363 20.13 -24.05 -4.77
CA GLN A 363 18.98 -24.34 -3.92
C GLN A 363 18.91 -23.39 -2.73
N ALA A 364 17.73 -23.22 -2.15
CA ALA A 364 17.57 -22.44 -0.92
C ALA A 364 18.36 -23.02 0.27
N THR A 365 18.61 -24.33 0.27
CA THR A 365 19.42 -25.04 1.27
C THR A 365 20.93 -24.87 1.08
N ASP A 366 21.37 -24.28 -0.03
CA ASP A 366 22.79 -24.02 -0.28
C ASP A 366 23.34 -22.86 0.57
N LEU A 367 22.46 -22.12 1.26
CA LEU A 367 22.84 -21.02 2.14
C LEU A 367 23.72 -21.51 3.31
N GLN A 368 24.99 -21.13 3.31
CA GLN A 368 25.97 -21.57 4.32
C GLN A 368 26.19 -20.54 5.43
N SER A 369 26.04 -19.24 5.16
CA SER A 369 26.27 -18.18 6.15
C SER A 369 25.23 -18.18 7.29
N PRO A 370 25.64 -18.47 8.54
CA PRO A 370 24.72 -18.43 9.68
C PRO A 370 24.19 -17.02 9.97
N LEU A 371 25.01 -15.99 9.73
CA LEU A 371 24.61 -14.59 9.91
C LEU A 371 23.51 -14.21 8.91
N LEU A 372 23.66 -14.60 7.64
CA LEU A 372 22.66 -14.31 6.62
C LEU A 372 21.34 -15.05 6.91
N LEU A 373 21.41 -16.30 7.36
CA LEU A 373 20.24 -17.04 7.82
C LEU A 373 19.53 -16.31 8.98
N ALA A 374 20.30 -15.84 9.97
CA ALA A 374 19.75 -15.10 11.11
C ALA A 374 19.06 -13.80 10.68
N ILE A 375 19.59 -13.08 9.68
CA ILE A 375 18.96 -11.88 9.10
C ILE A 375 17.60 -12.24 8.45
N VAL A 376 17.54 -13.32 7.68
CA VAL A 376 16.28 -13.79 7.05
C VAL A 376 15.27 -14.20 8.13
N ILE A 377 15.70 -14.95 9.15
CA ILE A 377 14.84 -15.34 10.29
C ILE A 377 14.33 -14.10 11.04
N ALA A 378 15.17 -13.09 11.25
CA ALA A 378 14.75 -11.85 11.91
C ALA A 378 13.67 -11.12 11.09
N ALA A 379 13.79 -11.07 9.77
CA ALA A 379 12.76 -10.51 8.89
C ALA A 379 11.43 -11.28 9.00
N VAL A 380 11.47 -12.62 9.03
CA VAL A 380 10.29 -13.46 9.27
C VAL A 380 9.70 -13.21 10.66
N ALA A 381 10.54 -13.06 11.69
CA ALA A 381 10.08 -12.77 13.05
C ALA A 381 9.34 -11.42 13.13
N VAL A 382 9.81 -10.40 12.41
CA VAL A 382 9.09 -9.11 12.28
C VAL A 382 7.72 -9.32 11.62
N ALA A 383 7.66 -10.14 10.56
CA ALA A 383 6.39 -10.45 9.89
C ALA A 383 5.40 -11.14 10.86
N VAL A 384 5.86 -12.14 11.61
CA VAL A 384 5.06 -12.83 12.63
C VAL A 384 4.60 -11.87 13.72
N ALA A 385 5.52 -11.07 14.27
CA ALA A 385 5.21 -10.09 15.30
C ALA A 385 4.16 -9.06 14.82
N GLY A 386 4.23 -8.62 13.57
CA GLY A 386 3.25 -7.68 13.01
C GLY A 386 1.87 -8.27 12.74
N ASN A 387 1.75 -9.59 12.61
CA ASN A 387 0.45 -10.27 12.57
C ASN A 387 -0.15 -10.47 13.97
N LEU A 388 0.70 -10.57 15.00
CA LEU A 388 0.28 -10.66 16.41
C LEU A 388 -0.03 -9.28 17.03
N PHE A 389 0.75 -8.25 16.68
CA PHE A 389 0.71 -6.90 17.24
C PHE A 389 0.61 -5.85 16.13
N PRO A 390 -0.52 -5.84 15.39
CA PRO A 390 -0.70 -4.99 14.21
C PRO A 390 -0.61 -3.49 14.52
N GLU A 391 -0.91 -3.09 15.75
CA GLU A 391 -0.77 -1.71 16.26
C GLU A 391 0.68 -1.21 16.38
N LYS A 392 1.67 -2.11 16.37
CA LYS A 392 3.09 -1.77 16.57
C LYS A 392 3.90 -1.80 15.28
N ILE A 393 3.49 -2.62 14.32
CA ILE A 393 4.24 -2.91 13.12
C ILE A 393 3.33 -2.67 11.93
N SER A 394 3.78 -1.77 11.05
CA SER A 394 3.15 -1.49 9.77
C SER A 394 2.83 -2.77 9.01
N PHE A 395 1.73 -2.76 8.26
CA PHE A 395 1.29 -3.93 7.51
C PHE A 395 2.32 -4.35 6.44
N LEU A 396 3.20 -3.42 6.01
CA LEU A 396 4.25 -3.67 5.03
C LEU A 396 5.36 -4.59 5.56
N PRO A 397 6.12 -4.24 6.63
CA PRO A 397 7.00 -5.18 7.32
C PRO A 397 6.29 -6.43 7.87
N ALA A 398 5.00 -6.32 8.21
CA ALA A 398 4.19 -7.47 8.61
C ALA A 398 3.83 -8.42 7.44
N MET A 399 4.15 -8.04 6.20
CA MET A 399 3.81 -8.73 4.95
C MET A 399 2.31 -8.97 4.77
N ARG A 400 1.46 -8.10 5.31
CA ARG A 400 0.00 -8.20 5.28
C ARG A 400 -0.63 -7.66 3.99
N TYR A 401 0.04 -7.93 2.88
CA TYR A 401 -0.29 -7.32 1.59
C TYR A 401 -1.68 -7.72 1.10
N TYR A 402 -2.55 -6.73 0.89
CA TYR A 402 -3.87 -6.90 0.26
C TYR A 402 -4.78 -7.95 0.92
N ALA A 403 -4.56 -8.27 2.18
CA ALA A 403 -5.35 -9.28 2.90
C ALA A 403 -6.68 -8.77 3.46
N GLY A 404 -6.99 -7.50 3.23
CA GLY A 404 -8.20 -6.83 3.72
C GLY A 404 -8.08 -6.36 5.16
N ASN A 405 -6.97 -6.68 5.82
CA ASN A 405 -6.72 -6.47 7.23
C ASN A 405 -5.56 -5.50 7.43
N TRP A 406 -5.85 -4.21 7.51
CA TRP A 406 -4.88 -3.13 7.72
C TRP A 406 -5.53 -1.98 8.49
N ALA A 407 -4.71 -1.16 9.17
CA ALA A 407 -5.20 0.00 9.89
C ALA A 407 -5.82 1.01 8.92
N THR A 408 -6.91 1.67 9.31
CA THR A 408 -7.58 2.67 8.47
C THR A 408 -8.16 3.79 9.33
N SER A 409 -8.53 4.91 8.69
CA SER A 409 -9.23 5.99 9.37
C SER A 409 -10.16 6.73 8.44
N VAL A 410 -11.13 7.43 9.03
CA VAL A 410 -12.02 8.37 8.35
C VAL A 410 -11.94 9.71 9.07
N TRP A 411 -11.76 10.79 8.31
CA TRP A 411 -11.63 12.15 8.80
C TRP A 411 -12.90 12.93 8.48
N CYS A 412 -13.51 13.54 9.50
CA CYS A 412 -14.73 14.32 9.38
C CYS A 412 -14.37 15.79 9.59
N PHE A 413 -14.66 16.64 8.61
CA PHE A 413 -14.31 18.06 8.60
C PHE A 413 -15.56 18.93 8.65
N ARG A 414 -15.62 19.89 9.57
CA ARG A 414 -16.61 20.97 9.49
C ARG A 414 -16.35 21.89 8.30
N PRO A 415 -17.35 22.66 7.83
CA PRO A 415 -17.16 23.67 6.80
C PRO A 415 -15.98 24.60 7.11
N GLY A 416 -15.11 24.82 6.11
CA GLY A 416 -13.90 25.65 6.23
C GLY A 416 -12.68 24.97 6.86
N ALA A 417 -12.82 23.79 7.48
CA ALA A 417 -11.68 23.09 8.07
C ALA A 417 -10.70 22.55 7.01
N GLU A 418 -11.20 22.05 5.87
CA GLU A 418 -10.37 21.63 4.73
C GLU A 418 -9.59 22.82 4.14
N ASP A 419 -10.21 24.00 4.02
CA ASP A 419 -9.54 25.22 3.52
C ASP A 419 -8.43 25.69 4.45
N LYS A 420 -8.68 25.64 5.75
CA LYS A 420 -7.68 25.98 6.77
C LYS A 420 -6.51 24.98 6.74
N LEU A 421 -6.77 23.70 6.52
CA LEU A 421 -5.73 22.69 6.30
C LEU A 421 -4.94 22.98 5.02
N GLU A 422 -5.63 23.26 3.91
CA GLU A 422 -5.06 23.58 2.60
C GLU A 422 -4.11 24.79 2.69
N ALA A 423 -4.48 25.84 3.45
CA ALA A 423 -3.70 27.07 3.57
C ALA A 423 -2.48 26.98 4.50
N ASN A 424 -2.54 26.18 5.57
CA ASN A 424 -1.56 26.24 6.66
C ASN A 424 -0.54 25.10 6.67
N VAL A 425 -0.71 24.05 5.85
CA VAL A 425 0.21 22.90 5.82
C VAL A 425 1.06 22.87 4.56
N VAL A 426 2.38 22.74 4.75
CA VAL A 426 3.33 22.48 3.64
C VAL A 426 3.16 21.03 3.17
N LYS A 427 2.57 20.88 1.99
CA LYS A 427 2.10 19.60 1.41
C LYS A 427 2.73 19.31 0.04
N SER A 428 2.65 18.06 -0.40
CA SER A 428 3.20 17.63 -1.70
C SER A 428 2.38 18.13 -2.89
N SER A 429 1.07 18.26 -2.69
CA SER A 429 0.08 18.69 -3.68
C SER A 429 -1.11 19.35 -2.97
N ALA A 430 -2.04 19.95 -3.72
CA ALA A 430 -3.35 20.32 -3.18
C ALA A 430 -4.06 19.09 -2.55
N LEU A 431 -5.01 19.30 -1.64
CA LEU A 431 -5.88 18.22 -1.17
C LEU A 431 -6.58 17.55 -2.36
N VAL A 432 -6.87 16.25 -2.23
CA VAL A 432 -7.36 15.45 -3.37
C VAL A 432 -8.66 16.03 -3.94
N VAL A 433 -9.59 16.45 -3.07
CA VAL A 433 -10.83 17.11 -3.51
C VAL A 433 -10.54 18.34 -4.38
N ASN A 434 -9.58 19.19 -3.99
CA ASN A 434 -9.19 20.38 -4.74
C ASN A 434 -8.54 20.04 -6.09
N GLN A 435 -7.72 18.99 -6.15
CA GLN A 435 -7.15 18.52 -7.41
C GLN A 435 -8.24 18.02 -8.37
N VAL A 436 -9.20 17.26 -7.86
CA VAL A 436 -10.29 16.68 -8.65
C VAL A 436 -11.29 17.76 -9.07
N THR A 437 -11.61 18.72 -8.21
CA THR A 437 -12.42 19.92 -8.54
C THR A 437 -11.81 20.68 -9.70
N ARG A 438 -10.49 20.88 -9.71
CA ARG A 438 -9.80 21.53 -10.82
C ARG A 438 -9.93 20.77 -12.14
N LEU A 439 -9.98 19.45 -12.10
CA LEU A 439 -10.03 18.61 -13.30
C LEU A 439 -11.45 18.38 -13.82
N TYR A 440 -12.44 18.31 -12.94
CA TYR A 440 -13.77 17.79 -13.27
C TYR A 440 -14.93 18.67 -12.77
N GLY A 441 -14.65 19.76 -12.07
CA GLY A 441 -15.65 20.62 -11.41
C GLY A 441 -16.03 20.12 -10.02
N ALA A 442 -16.53 21.03 -9.17
CA ALA A 442 -16.82 20.78 -7.76
C ALA A 442 -17.86 19.66 -7.56
N ASP A 443 -18.98 19.74 -8.29
CA ASP A 443 -20.09 18.79 -8.14
C ASP A 443 -19.67 17.34 -8.43
N ARG A 444 -18.84 17.14 -9.47
CA ARG A 444 -18.30 15.82 -9.82
C ARG A 444 -17.20 15.37 -8.89
N ALA A 445 -16.43 16.30 -8.33
CA ALA A 445 -15.35 15.99 -7.39
C ALA A 445 -15.90 15.25 -6.17
N GLU A 446 -17.01 15.72 -5.62
CA GLU A 446 -17.65 15.08 -4.48
C GLU A 446 -18.17 13.67 -4.77
N ILE A 447 -18.76 13.43 -5.96
CA ILE A 447 -19.15 12.06 -6.38
C ILE A 447 -17.91 11.15 -6.41
N MET A 448 -16.78 11.62 -6.96
CA MET A 448 -15.54 10.85 -6.99
C MET A 448 -14.94 10.60 -5.61
N MET A 449 -15.06 11.56 -4.68
CA MET A 449 -14.65 11.35 -3.29
C MET A 449 -15.49 10.24 -2.65
N ASP A 450 -16.81 10.26 -2.86
CA ASP A 450 -17.71 9.21 -2.38
C ASP A 450 -17.42 7.85 -3.04
N LYS A 451 -16.95 7.79 -4.29
CA LYS A 451 -16.46 6.52 -4.87
C LYS A 451 -15.23 5.95 -4.15
N THR A 452 -14.36 6.80 -3.60
CA THR A 452 -13.26 6.33 -2.74
C THR A 452 -13.80 5.80 -1.42
N ALA A 453 -14.81 6.47 -0.84
CA ALA A 453 -15.51 5.95 0.33
C ALA A 453 -16.21 4.61 0.03
N ALA A 454 -16.75 4.42 -1.18
CA ALA A 454 -17.35 3.17 -1.63
C ALA A 454 -16.37 2.00 -1.59
N PHE A 455 -15.13 2.20 -2.08
CA PHE A 455 -14.07 1.21 -1.97
C PHE A 455 -13.91 0.75 -0.53
N ARG A 456 -13.73 1.69 0.41
CA ARG A 456 -13.56 1.37 1.83
C ARG A 456 -14.79 0.69 2.41
N ALA A 457 -15.97 1.23 2.14
CA ALA A 457 -17.28 0.76 2.61
C ALA A 457 -17.56 -0.70 2.26
N MET A 458 -17.16 -1.16 1.08
CA MET A 458 -17.38 -2.56 0.68
C MET A 458 -16.45 -3.54 1.40
N HIS A 459 -15.33 -3.07 1.95
CA HIS A 459 -14.51 -3.86 2.87
C HIS A 459 -15.16 -3.88 4.26
N THR A 460 -14.89 -4.95 5.00
CA THR A 460 -15.31 -5.12 6.41
C THR A 460 -14.99 -3.92 7.30
N HIS A 461 -13.80 -3.32 7.16
CA HIS A 461 -13.41 -2.12 7.90
C HIS A 461 -14.37 -0.94 7.65
N GLY A 462 -14.81 -0.74 6.41
CA GLY A 462 -15.74 0.32 6.07
C GLY A 462 -17.10 0.15 6.72
N ARG A 463 -17.56 -1.10 6.91
CA ARG A 463 -18.82 -1.42 7.58
C ARG A 463 -18.78 -1.04 9.07
N ALA A 464 -17.62 -1.20 9.72
CA ALA A 464 -17.39 -0.68 11.07
C ALA A 464 -17.28 0.85 11.10
N LEU A 465 -16.45 1.42 10.22
CA LEU A 465 -16.24 2.87 10.13
C LEU A 465 -17.54 3.63 9.92
N ASN A 466 -18.45 3.11 9.09
CA ASN A 466 -19.75 3.72 8.85
C ASN A 466 -20.60 3.88 10.12
N GLY A 467 -20.59 2.87 11.01
CA GLY A 467 -21.26 2.98 12.30
C GLY A 467 -20.54 3.92 13.27
N LEU A 468 -19.20 3.92 13.24
CA LEU A 468 -18.37 4.75 14.11
C LEU A 468 -18.38 6.24 13.71
N VAL A 469 -18.53 6.57 12.43
CA VAL A 469 -18.63 7.97 11.96
C VAL A 469 -19.84 8.66 12.57
N SER A 470 -21.01 8.00 12.55
CA SER A 470 -22.23 8.55 13.17
C SER A 470 -22.01 8.86 14.65
N ARG A 471 -21.37 7.94 15.38
CA ARG A 471 -20.98 8.15 16.78
C ARG A 471 -20.00 9.32 16.95
N ALA A 472 -19.06 9.47 16.02
CA ALA A 472 -18.03 10.48 16.10
C ALA A 472 -18.59 11.89 15.93
N VAL A 473 -19.63 12.11 15.12
CA VAL A 473 -20.13 13.45 14.82
C VAL A 473 -21.33 13.89 15.66
N GLY A 474 -22.00 12.97 16.36
CA GLY A 474 -23.17 13.28 17.20
C GLY A 474 -24.48 12.64 16.74
N GLY A 475 -24.43 11.74 15.76
CA GLY A 475 -25.58 11.05 15.16
C GLY A 475 -25.84 11.48 13.71
N GLU A 476 -26.86 10.89 13.08
CA GLU A 476 -27.19 11.12 11.66
C GLU A 476 -27.56 12.58 11.34
N VAL A 477 -28.18 13.29 12.29
CA VAL A 477 -28.58 14.71 12.11
C VAL A 477 -27.35 15.60 11.96
N ASP A 478 -26.28 15.29 12.69
CA ASP A 478 -25.04 16.08 12.67
C ASP A 478 -24.10 15.62 11.54
N GLU A 479 -24.33 14.47 10.88
CA GLU A 479 -23.51 14.01 9.75
C GLU A 479 -23.55 14.95 8.55
N THR A 480 -24.63 15.70 8.34
CA THR A 480 -24.73 16.67 7.24
C THR A 480 -23.82 17.88 7.42
N ASP A 481 -23.36 18.12 8.64
CA ASP A 481 -22.47 19.24 8.96
C ASP A 481 -20.99 18.88 8.74
N TYR A 482 -20.68 17.67 8.25
CA TYR A 482 -19.30 17.24 8.03
C TYR A 482 -19.06 16.70 6.62
N SER A 483 -17.95 17.12 6.03
CA SER A 483 -17.34 16.43 4.89
C SER A 483 -16.52 15.25 5.39
N VAL A 484 -16.86 14.04 4.92
CA VAL A 484 -16.24 12.80 5.37
C VAL A 484 -15.23 12.33 4.33
N ARG A 485 -13.94 12.24 4.71
CA ARG A 485 -12.83 11.87 3.82
C ARG A 485 -12.14 10.59 4.29
N GLU A 486 -11.73 9.76 3.33
CA GLU A 486 -10.91 8.58 3.59
C GLU A 486 -9.49 9.01 3.98
N GLY A 487 -8.93 8.43 5.05
CA GLY A 487 -7.66 8.86 5.65
C GLY A 487 -6.45 8.81 4.71
N GLU A 488 -6.40 7.88 3.77
CA GLU A 488 -5.33 7.79 2.77
C GLU A 488 -5.34 9.01 1.83
N LEU A 489 -6.52 9.56 1.51
CA LEU A 489 -6.65 10.78 0.71
C LEU A 489 -6.14 12.02 1.46
N ILE A 490 -6.14 11.98 2.80
CA ILE A 490 -5.56 13.02 3.64
C ILE A 490 -4.04 12.81 3.79
N ALA A 491 -3.60 11.58 4.05
CA ALA A 491 -2.18 11.25 4.18
C ALA A 491 -1.39 11.60 2.91
N GLY A 492 -1.95 11.26 1.74
CA GLY A 492 -1.23 11.34 0.46
C GLY A 492 -0.59 12.71 0.20
N PRO A 493 -1.36 13.81 0.21
CA PRO A 493 -0.85 15.17 0.09
C PRO A 493 -0.01 15.62 1.29
N LEU A 494 -0.39 15.23 2.52
CA LEU A 494 0.21 15.79 3.74
C LEU A 494 1.56 15.18 4.12
N VAL A 495 1.80 13.90 3.84
CA VAL A 495 3.09 13.24 4.10
C VAL A 495 3.84 12.85 2.82
N GLY A 496 3.22 13.07 1.66
CA GLY A 496 3.82 12.88 0.33
C GLY A 496 3.73 11.45 -0.21
N TRP A 497 3.11 10.52 0.52
CA TRP A 497 2.97 9.11 0.15
C TRP A 497 1.79 8.45 0.88
N ASN A 498 1.09 7.51 0.21
CA ASN A 498 0.06 6.66 0.80
C ASN A 498 0.08 5.29 0.09
N PHE A 499 -0.26 4.23 0.83
CA PHE A 499 -0.27 2.86 0.30
C PHE A 499 -1.05 1.93 1.25
N GLY A 500 -2.26 2.28 1.68
CA GLY A 500 -3.01 1.44 2.63
C GLY A 500 -2.45 1.38 4.05
N GLU A 501 -1.54 2.29 4.43
CA GLU A 501 -0.94 2.32 5.76
C GLU A 501 -1.66 3.30 6.70
N GLY A 502 -2.56 2.77 7.53
CA GLY A 502 -3.32 3.53 8.52
C GLY A 502 -2.50 4.25 9.57
N HIS A 503 -1.29 3.77 9.88
CA HIS A 503 -0.40 4.44 10.83
C HIS A 503 0.19 5.75 10.27
N LEU A 504 -0.05 6.09 9.00
CA LEU A 504 0.31 7.38 8.40
C LEU A 504 -0.80 8.43 8.50
N HIS A 505 -2.02 8.05 8.88
CA HIS A 505 -3.17 8.96 8.98
C HIS A 505 -3.97 8.76 10.26
N ASN A 506 -3.24 8.43 11.33
CA ASN A 506 -3.76 8.27 12.69
C ASN A 506 -3.56 9.56 13.53
N GLU A 507 -3.61 9.42 14.85
CA GLU A 507 -3.46 10.51 15.82
C GLU A 507 -2.15 11.29 15.65
N GLN A 508 -1.10 10.64 15.16
CA GLN A 508 0.19 11.31 14.95
C GLN A 508 0.09 12.37 13.85
N LEU A 509 -0.59 12.06 12.74
CA LEU A 509 -0.85 13.04 11.68
C LEU A 509 -1.83 14.11 12.15
N LEU A 510 -2.89 13.71 12.86
CA LEU A 510 -3.87 14.64 13.43
C LEU A 510 -3.21 15.67 14.35
N ALA A 511 -2.32 15.23 15.25
CA ALA A 511 -1.58 16.12 16.13
C ALA A 511 -0.65 17.07 15.36
N ALA A 512 -0.04 16.62 14.26
CA ALA A 512 0.80 17.45 13.41
C ALA A 512 -0.02 18.52 12.66
N VAL A 513 -1.20 18.15 12.18
CA VAL A 513 -2.17 19.05 11.57
C VAL A 513 -2.69 20.06 12.59
N GLN A 514 -3.05 19.61 13.80
CA GLN A 514 -3.52 20.49 14.86
C GLN A 514 -2.50 21.55 15.25
N ARG A 515 -1.21 21.19 15.38
CA ARG A 515 -0.15 22.16 15.71
C ARG A 515 0.02 23.27 14.66
N ARG A 516 -0.32 23.01 13.40
CA ARG A 516 -0.19 23.97 12.29
C ARG A 516 -1.43 24.82 12.11
N CYS A 517 -2.60 24.22 12.31
CA CYS A 517 -3.86 24.86 12.01
C CYS A 517 -4.55 25.43 13.25
N ASN A 518 -4.27 24.93 14.46
CA ASN A 518 -4.97 25.30 15.70
C ASN A 518 -6.49 25.27 15.50
N PHE A 519 -7.04 24.08 15.22
CA PHE A 519 -8.48 23.88 15.10
C PHE A 519 -9.17 23.98 16.48
N GLU A 520 -10.44 24.38 16.46
CA GLU A 520 -11.32 24.34 17.62
C GLU A 520 -11.94 22.95 17.79
N GLU A 521 -12.56 22.71 18.94
CA GLU A 521 -13.25 21.44 19.21
C GLU A 521 -14.38 21.22 18.20
N GLY A 522 -14.43 20.04 17.59
CA GLY A 522 -15.41 19.65 16.57
C GLY A 522 -15.02 20.03 15.14
N ASP A 523 -13.99 20.85 14.90
CA ASP A 523 -13.58 21.21 13.54
C ASP A 523 -13.13 19.98 12.73
N ILE A 524 -12.38 19.09 13.39
CA ILE A 524 -11.93 17.81 12.82
C ILE A 524 -12.09 16.70 13.84
N ARG A 525 -12.84 15.66 13.47
CA ARG A 525 -12.92 14.40 14.19
C ARG A 525 -12.45 13.25 13.32
N VAL A 526 -11.65 12.36 13.88
CA VAL A 526 -11.07 11.21 13.18
C VAL A 526 -11.49 9.93 13.87
N VAL A 527 -12.08 9.02 13.10
CA VAL A 527 -12.31 7.63 13.51
C VAL A 527 -11.14 6.80 13.02
N ILE A 528 -10.44 6.14 13.94
CA ILE A 528 -9.26 5.32 13.66
C ILE A 528 -9.61 3.89 14.02
N LEU A 529 -9.45 2.97 13.08
CA LEU A 529 -9.70 1.54 13.26
C LEU A 529 -8.40 0.78 12.99
N GLU A 530 -7.91 0.05 14.00
CA GLU A 530 -6.68 -0.70 13.93
C GLU A 530 -6.85 -2.03 13.19
N GLY A 531 -5.78 -2.56 12.60
CA GLY A 531 -5.81 -3.89 12.00
C GLY A 531 -6.15 -4.99 13.04
N GLN A 532 -6.86 -6.03 12.61
CA GLN A 532 -7.18 -7.21 13.41
C GLN A 532 -5.91 -8.04 13.71
N PRO A 533 -5.57 -8.33 14.98
CA PRO A 533 -4.57 -9.34 15.31
C PRO A 533 -5.05 -10.73 14.85
N ILE A 534 -4.16 -11.54 14.27
CA ILE A 534 -4.56 -12.81 13.61
C ILE A 534 -5.29 -13.80 14.54
N HIS A 535 -5.05 -13.70 15.85
CA HIS A 535 -5.60 -14.60 16.87
C HIS A 535 -6.82 -14.02 17.62
N VAL A 536 -7.31 -12.83 17.25
CA VAL A 536 -8.35 -12.09 18.00
C VAL A 536 -9.51 -11.73 17.07
N GLN A 537 -10.76 -12.04 17.44
CA GLN A 537 -11.95 -11.72 16.64
C GLN A 537 -12.54 -10.32 16.93
N LYS A 538 -11.65 -9.34 17.18
CA LYS A 538 -12.00 -7.96 17.55
C LYS A 538 -11.04 -6.99 16.85
N GLN A 539 -11.53 -5.78 16.56
CA GLN A 539 -10.70 -4.66 16.12
C GLN A 539 -10.87 -3.47 17.05
N TRP A 540 -9.75 -2.85 17.42
CA TRP A 540 -9.72 -1.70 18.29
C TRP A 540 -9.99 -0.42 17.50
N TYR A 541 -10.79 0.48 18.06
CA TYR A 541 -11.04 1.79 17.47
C TYR A 541 -10.82 2.91 18.48
N ARG A 542 -10.56 4.11 17.95
CA ARG A 542 -10.46 5.36 18.68
C ARG A 542 -11.18 6.46 17.89
N ILE A 543 -11.94 7.29 18.58
CA ILE A 543 -12.54 8.53 18.05
C ILE A 543 -11.77 9.69 18.68
N VAL A 544 -11.18 10.52 17.85
CA VAL A 544 -10.23 11.56 18.27
C VAL A 544 -10.62 12.89 17.65
N ASP A 545 -10.71 13.92 18.47
CA ASP A 545 -10.87 15.30 18.05
C ASP A 545 -9.50 16.00 17.99
N ALA A 546 -9.29 16.84 16.99
CA ALA A 546 -8.01 17.54 16.80
C ALA A 546 -7.61 18.39 18.02
N LYS A 547 -8.56 19.07 18.66
CA LYS A 547 -8.33 19.93 19.82
C LYS A 547 -8.51 19.17 21.13
N ALA A 548 -9.58 18.40 21.21
CA ALA A 548 -10.05 17.75 22.42
C ALA A 548 -9.36 16.40 22.72
N GLY A 549 -8.59 15.85 21.77
CA GLY A 549 -7.92 14.56 21.92
C GLY A 549 -8.90 13.38 21.83
N VAL A 550 -8.57 12.28 22.50
CA VAL A 550 -9.39 11.05 22.46
C VAL A 550 -10.75 11.31 23.13
N LEU A 551 -11.82 11.16 22.36
CA LEU A 551 -13.20 11.26 22.83
C LEU A 551 -13.75 9.91 23.29
N GLU A 552 -13.43 8.85 22.53
CA GLU A 552 -13.90 7.49 22.79
C GLU A 552 -12.84 6.48 22.33
N ALA A 553 -12.68 5.39 23.08
CA ALA A 553 -11.88 4.24 22.68
C ALA A 553 -12.60 2.95 23.05
N GLY A 554 -12.54 1.95 22.17
CA GLY A 554 -13.23 0.68 22.36
C GLY A 554 -12.83 -0.35 21.33
N TYR A 555 -13.64 -1.39 21.22
CA TYR A 555 -13.50 -2.39 20.17
C TYR A 555 -14.84 -2.76 19.56
N VAL A 556 -14.75 -3.37 18.38
CA VAL A 556 -15.85 -3.90 17.59
C VAL A 556 -15.55 -5.35 17.23
N GLU A 557 -16.57 -6.20 17.12
CA GLU A 557 -16.38 -7.61 16.80
C GLU A 557 -16.42 -7.86 15.30
N VAL A 558 -15.55 -8.75 14.82
CA VAL A 558 -15.45 -9.04 13.37
C VAL A 558 -16.78 -9.57 12.83
N LYS A 559 -17.50 -10.38 13.60
CA LYS A 559 -18.81 -10.93 13.22
C LYS A 559 -19.83 -9.85 12.83
N ASP A 560 -19.81 -8.70 13.52
CA ASP A 560 -20.77 -7.61 13.30
C ASP A 560 -20.41 -6.80 12.05
N MET A 561 -19.13 -6.81 11.66
CA MET A 561 -18.70 -6.25 10.37
C MET A 561 -19.16 -7.11 9.20
N LEU A 562 -19.17 -8.44 9.38
CA LEU A 562 -19.49 -9.39 8.31
C LEU A 562 -20.98 -9.41 7.96
N SER A 563 -21.86 -9.10 8.91
CA SER A 563 -23.31 -9.19 8.75
C SER A 563 -23.93 -7.99 8.03
N ARG A 564 -23.31 -6.81 8.09
CA ARG A 564 -23.89 -5.52 7.65
C ARG A 564 -23.69 -5.26 6.17
N GLN A 565 -24.38 -4.27 5.60
CA GLN A 565 -24.14 -3.76 4.24
C GLN A 565 -23.03 -2.68 4.20
N PRO A 566 -22.50 -2.33 3.01
CA PRO A 566 -21.54 -1.22 2.85
C PRO A 566 -22.10 0.17 3.17
N TRP A 567 -23.42 0.32 3.32
CA TRP A 567 -24.05 1.58 3.71
C TRP A 567 -24.72 1.40 5.08
N PRO A 568 -24.78 2.45 5.92
CA PRO A 568 -25.64 2.44 7.11
C PRO A 568 -27.10 2.24 6.70
N GLU A 569 -27.83 1.38 7.41
CA GLU A 569 -29.29 1.26 7.28
C GLU A 569 -29.99 2.13 8.32
N SER A 570 -31.20 2.61 8.02
CA SER A 570 -31.92 3.49 8.95
C SER A 570 -32.22 2.76 10.26
N GLY A 571 -31.82 3.37 11.38
CA GLY A 571 -31.98 2.79 12.72
C GLY A 571 -30.96 1.70 13.07
N ASP A 572 -30.01 1.39 12.18
CA ASP A 572 -28.98 0.39 12.42
C ASP A 572 -27.91 0.92 13.38
N GLN A 573 -27.91 0.40 14.61
CA GLN A 573 -26.89 0.69 15.61
C GLN A 573 -25.75 -0.32 15.52
N PHE A 574 -24.56 0.15 15.17
CA PHE A 574 -23.39 -0.72 15.15
C PHE A 574 -23.00 -1.13 16.57
N PRO A 575 -22.90 -2.43 16.88
CA PRO A 575 -22.43 -2.87 18.18
C PRO A 575 -21.00 -2.38 18.42
N VAL A 576 -20.81 -1.61 19.49
CA VAL A 576 -19.51 -1.12 19.95
C VAL A 576 -19.33 -1.42 21.43
N HIS A 577 -18.11 -1.77 21.81
CA HIS A 577 -17.75 -2.04 23.19
C HIS A 577 -16.79 -0.96 23.69
N VAL A 578 -17.35 0.07 24.31
CA VAL A 578 -16.60 1.22 24.82
C VAL A 578 -15.77 0.80 26.03
N THR A 579 -14.48 1.12 25.99
CA THR A 579 -13.52 0.88 27.09
C THR A 579 -13.09 2.17 27.78
N THR A 580 -13.16 3.29 27.08
CA THR A 580 -12.85 4.62 27.60
C THR A 580 -13.71 5.64 26.88
N GLN A 581 -14.30 6.57 27.62
CA GLN A 581 -15.08 7.68 27.06
C GLN A 581 -14.75 8.94 27.85
N ARG A 582 -14.56 10.05 27.13
CA ARG A 582 -14.39 11.36 27.78
C ARG A 582 -15.70 11.76 28.45
N ALA A 583 -15.64 12.14 29.72
CA ALA A 583 -16.80 12.66 30.43
C ALA A 583 -17.31 13.93 29.71
N ALA A 584 -18.61 13.98 29.41
CA ALA A 584 -19.24 15.18 28.90
C ALA A 584 -19.15 16.28 29.97
N PRO A 585 -18.80 17.54 29.62
CA PRO A 585 -18.88 18.63 30.58
C PRO A 585 -20.36 18.81 30.98
N GLY A 586 -20.71 18.41 32.20
CA GLY A 586 -22.03 18.68 32.79
C GLY A 586 -23.00 17.50 32.99
N ALA A 587 -22.56 16.24 32.92
CA ALA A 587 -23.32 15.13 33.50
C ALA A 587 -22.76 14.78 34.90
N PRO A 588 -23.60 14.76 35.96
CA PRO A 588 -23.17 14.51 37.33
C PRO A 588 -22.57 13.13 37.56
#